data_AF-A0A3M1A9N6-F1
#
_entry.id   AF-A0A3M1A9N6-F1
#
_cell.length_a   1.000
_cell.length_b   1.000
_cell.length_c   1.000
_cell.angle_alpha   90.00
_cell.angle_beta   90.00
_cell.angle_gamma   90.00
#
_symmetry.space_group_name_H-M   'P 1'
#
loop_
_entity.id
_entity.type
_entity.pdbx_description
1 polymer ?
#
loop_
_entity_poly.entity_id
_entity_poly.type
_entity_poly.pdbx_seq_one_letter_code
_entity_poly.pdbx_strand_id
1 'polypeptide(L)'
;MLKIDKRVEQLIEQALEEDLNRQGDLTSHFIVSPEKQGEAKIVAKEAGIIAGLDVAEAVFKKLDANTEFHKLIQEGQVVGPGDTVAQIQGKLQALLAAERTALNFLQRLSG
;
A
#
# COMPACT_ATOMS: atom_id res chain seq x y z
N MET A 1 -11.86 0.14 -13.59
CA MET A 1 -11.20 -0.44 -12.39
C MET A 1 -10.99 -1.90 -12.71
N LEU A 2 -9.74 -2.31 -13.00
CA LEU A 2 -9.44 -3.73 -13.20
C LEU A 2 -9.73 -4.42 -11.85
N LYS A 3 -10.66 -5.37 -11.86
CA LYS A 3 -10.92 -6.19 -10.68
C LYS A 3 -9.70 -7.09 -10.49
N ILE A 4 -9.03 -6.95 -9.36
CA ILE A 4 -8.00 -7.89 -8.95
C ILE A 4 -8.62 -9.29 -8.86
N ASP A 5 -7.85 -10.31 -9.21
CA ASP A 5 -8.29 -11.70 -9.11
C ASP A 5 -8.66 -12.03 -7.65
N LYS A 6 -9.77 -12.75 -7.46
CA LYS A 6 -10.28 -13.09 -6.12
C LYS A 6 -9.24 -13.80 -5.24
N ARG A 7 -8.33 -14.59 -5.83
CA ARG A 7 -7.25 -15.26 -5.09
C ARG A 7 -6.24 -14.26 -4.56
N VAL A 8 -5.96 -13.20 -5.30
CA VAL A 8 -5.08 -12.12 -4.86
C VAL A 8 -5.75 -11.30 -3.75
N GLU A 9 -7.05 -11.04 -3.84
CA GLU A 9 -7.79 -10.42 -2.73
C GLU A 9 -7.69 -11.24 -1.44
N GLN A 10 -7.80 -12.56 -1.53
CA GLN A 10 -7.62 -13.46 -0.37
C GLN A 10 -6.20 -13.43 0.20
N LEU A 11 -5.18 -13.36 -0.66
CA LEU A 11 -3.79 -13.22 -0.20
C LEU A 11 -3.55 -11.89 0.51
N ILE A 12 -4.15 -10.80 0.00
CA ILE A 12 -4.11 -9.49 0.65
C ILE A 12 -4.78 -9.54 2.02
N GLU A 13 -5.96 -10.16 2.12
CA GLU A 13 -6.66 -10.35 3.41
C GLU A 13 -5.81 -11.12 4.42
N GLN A 14 -5.21 -12.23 3.99
CA GLN A 14 -4.35 -13.05 4.85
C GLN A 14 -3.09 -12.30 5.29
N ALA A 15 -2.46 -11.54 4.40
CA ALA A 15 -1.28 -10.73 4.73
C ALA A 15 -1.62 -9.61 5.71
N LEU A 16 -2.75 -8.92 5.52
CA LEU A 16 -3.23 -7.91 6.47
C LEU A 16 -3.59 -8.51 7.83
N GLU A 17 -4.20 -9.69 7.86
CA GLU A 17 -4.52 -10.40 9.11
C GLU A 17 -3.25 -10.81 9.86
N GLU A 18 -2.21 -11.26 9.16
CA GLU A 18 -0.90 -11.57 9.75
C GLU A 18 -0.23 -10.32 10.33
N ASP A 19 -0.23 -9.22 9.57
CA ASP A 19 0.48 -8.00 9.96
C ASP A 19 -0.19 -7.27 11.14
N LEU A 20 -1.52 -7.13 11.07
CA LEU A 20 -2.30 -6.36 12.04
C LEU A 20 -2.80 -7.21 13.21
N ASN A 21 -2.82 -8.55 13.05
CA ASN A 21 -3.39 -9.48 14.01
C ASN A 21 -4.82 -9.09 14.44
N ARG A 22 -5.36 -9.70 15.50
CA ARG A 22 -6.70 -9.36 16.03
C ARG A 22 -6.79 -7.98 16.67
N GLN A 23 -5.66 -7.33 16.96
CA GLN A 23 -5.60 -6.09 17.72
C GLN A 23 -5.47 -4.85 16.83
N GLY A 24 -5.19 -5.02 15.53
CA GLY A 24 -4.97 -3.91 14.61
C GLY A 24 -3.62 -3.22 14.83
N ASP A 25 -3.42 -2.09 14.15
CA ASP A 25 -2.29 -1.20 14.41
C ASP A 25 -2.56 -0.37 15.68
N LEU A 26 -2.26 -0.97 16.84
CA LEU A 26 -2.43 -0.33 18.15
C LEU A 26 -1.66 0.98 18.27
N THR A 27 -0.45 1.03 17.74
CA THR A 27 0.42 2.21 17.86
C THR A 27 -0.25 3.40 17.19
N SER A 28 -0.66 3.26 15.94
CA SER A 28 -1.37 4.32 15.20
C SER A 28 -2.72 4.65 15.84
N HIS A 29 -3.44 3.65 16.37
CA HIS A 29 -4.70 3.87 17.06
C HIS A 29 -4.58 4.82 18.26
N PHE A 30 -3.49 4.73 19.04
CA PHE A 30 -3.29 5.55 20.23
C PHE A 30 -2.71 6.94 19.94
N ILE A 31 -1.92 7.11 18.87
CA ILE A 31 -1.17 8.35 18.63
C ILE A 31 -1.73 9.20 17.49
N VAL A 32 -2.61 8.64 16.65
CA VAL A 32 -3.21 9.33 15.50
C VAL A 32 -4.70 9.51 15.74
N SER A 33 -5.21 10.72 15.52
CA SER A 33 -6.66 10.95 15.56
C SER A 33 -7.37 10.18 14.43
N PRO A 34 -8.52 9.52 14.69
CA PRO A 34 -9.29 8.80 13.67
C PRO A 34 -9.71 9.64 12.45
N GLU A 35 -9.85 10.96 12.63
CA GLU A 35 -10.25 11.90 11.57
C GLU A 35 -9.05 12.52 10.83
N LYS A 36 -7.82 12.23 11.26
CA LYS A 36 -6.63 12.82 10.68
C LYS A 36 -6.39 12.26 9.28
N GLN A 37 -6.45 13.14 8.29
CA GLN A 37 -6.03 12.85 6.91
C GLN A 37 -4.51 12.96 6.78
N GLY A 38 -3.96 12.21 5.83
CA GLY A 38 -2.53 12.21 5.52
C GLY A 38 -2.26 11.97 4.03
N GLU A 39 -1.01 12.24 3.66
CA GLU A 39 -0.46 11.91 2.34
C GLU A 39 0.79 11.05 2.56
N ALA A 40 0.97 10.04 1.69
CA ALA A 40 2.13 9.18 1.65
C ALA A 40 2.69 9.09 0.23
N LYS A 41 3.99 8.80 0.12
CA LYS A 41 4.69 8.58 -1.14
C LYS A 41 5.46 7.27 -1.07
N ILE A 42 5.28 6.43 -2.08
CA ILE A 42 6.13 5.26 -2.29
C ILE A 42 7.30 5.71 -3.15
N VAL A 43 8.52 5.58 -2.61
CA VAL A 43 9.76 6.01 -3.26
C VAL A 43 10.66 4.81 -3.47
N ALA A 44 11.14 4.61 -4.69
CA ALA A 44 12.12 3.59 -5.01
C ALA A 44 13.47 3.97 -4.37
N LYS A 45 14.05 3.06 -3.59
CA LYS A 45 15.37 3.27 -2.96
C LYS A 45 16.52 2.63 -3.74
N GLU A 46 16.18 1.75 -4.68
CA GLU A 46 17.11 1.01 -5.53
C GLU A 46 16.58 1.00 -6.95
N ALA A 47 17.45 0.69 -7.92
CA ALA A 47 17.05 0.55 -9.30
C ALA A 47 16.35 -0.80 -9.52
N GLY A 48 15.30 -0.81 -10.33
CA GLY A 48 14.53 -2.02 -10.58
C GLY A 48 13.41 -1.82 -11.59
N ILE A 49 12.55 -2.83 -11.72
CA ILE A 49 11.35 -2.79 -12.57
C ILE A 49 10.15 -2.92 -11.66
N ILE A 50 9.23 -1.97 -11.72
CA ILE A 50 8.09 -1.94 -10.80
C ILE A 50 7.03 -2.93 -11.23
N ALA A 51 6.62 -3.79 -10.29
CA ALA A 51 5.52 -4.71 -10.46
C ALA A 51 4.63 -4.78 -9.21
N GLY A 52 3.32 -4.88 -9.41
CA GLY A 52 2.31 -5.03 -8.35
C GLY A 52 1.63 -3.72 -7.91
N LEU A 53 1.58 -2.69 -8.75
CA LEU A 53 0.95 -1.40 -8.38
C LEU A 53 -0.52 -1.54 -8.04
N ASP A 54 -1.25 -2.37 -8.79
CA ASP A 54 -2.66 -2.66 -8.52
C ASP A 54 -2.82 -3.38 -7.17
N VAL A 55 -1.90 -4.29 -6.83
CA VAL A 55 -1.93 -5.03 -5.56
C VAL A 55 -1.72 -4.08 -4.40
N ALA A 56 -0.74 -3.18 -4.48
CA ALA A 56 -0.53 -2.16 -3.46
C ALA A 56 -1.77 -1.26 -3.29
N GLU A 57 -2.35 -0.77 -4.38
CA GLU A 57 -3.59 0.03 -4.33
C GLU A 57 -4.71 -0.73 -3.61
N ALA A 58 -4.88 -2.02 -3.89
CA ALA A 58 -5.90 -2.84 -3.26
C ALA A 58 -5.66 -3.06 -1.76
N VAL A 59 -4.40 -3.18 -1.31
CA VAL A 59 -4.06 -3.25 0.13
C VAL A 59 -4.53 -1.99 0.85
N PHE A 60 -4.22 -0.81 0.33
CA PHE A 60 -4.68 0.45 0.92
C PHE A 60 -6.20 0.56 0.94
N LYS A 61 -6.85 0.26 -0.20
CA LYS A 61 -8.32 0.33 -0.32
C LYS A 61 -9.06 -0.70 0.53
N LYS A 62 -8.38 -1.77 0.96
CA LYS A 62 -8.95 -2.77 1.87
C LYS A 62 -9.11 -2.23 3.29
N LEU A 63 -8.20 -1.35 3.74
CA LEU A 63 -8.27 -0.72 5.04
C LEU A 63 -9.12 0.56 5.04
N ASP A 64 -9.11 1.32 3.94
CA ASP A 64 -10.00 2.46 3.73
C ASP A 64 -10.39 2.59 2.26
N ALA A 65 -11.66 2.30 1.96
CA ALA A 65 -12.20 2.33 0.60
C ALA A 65 -12.17 3.72 -0.06
N ASN A 66 -12.05 4.79 0.73
CA ASN A 66 -11.93 6.16 0.22
C ASN A 66 -10.49 6.56 -0.09
N THR A 67 -9.51 5.67 0.11
CA THR A 67 -8.10 5.96 -0.18
C THR A 67 -7.92 6.28 -1.67
N GLU A 68 -7.32 7.43 -1.94
CA GLU A 68 -6.91 7.85 -3.27
C GLU A 68 -5.49 7.36 -3.52
N PHE A 69 -5.31 6.54 -4.56
CA PHE A 69 -4.02 5.99 -4.94
C PHE A 69 -3.66 6.43 -6.36
N HIS A 70 -2.68 7.32 -6.47
CA HIS A 70 -2.20 7.87 -7.73
C HIS A 70 -0.89 7.20 -8.13
N LYS A 71 -0.95 6.35 -9.16
CA LYS A 71 0.23 5.76 -9.80
C LYS A 71 0.94 6.84 -10.62
N LEU A 72 2.18 7.14 -10.28
CA LEU A 72 3.00 8.12 -11.01
C LEU A 72 3.85 7.48 -12.10
N ILE A 73 3.95 6.16 -12.07
CA ILE A 73 4.65 5.34 -13.06
C ILE A 73 3.76 4.19 -13.51
N GLN A 74 4.15 3.55 -14.62
CA GLN A 74 3.42 2.42 -15.17
C GLN A 74 3.94 1.08 -14.63
N GLU A 75 3.07 0.07 -14.63
CA GLU A 75 3.47 -1.31 -14.39
C GLU A 75 4.54 -1.73 -15.41
N GLY A 76 5.61 -2.37 -14.95
CA GLY A 76 6.76 -2.76 -15.78
C GLY A 76 7.73 -1.61 -16.11
N GLN A 77 7.54 -0.42 -15.53
CA GLN A 77 8.47 0.69 -15.74
C GLN A 77 9.76 0.49 -14.94
N VAL A 78 10.90 0.83 -15.56
CA VAL A 78 12.20 0.90 -14.89
C VAL A 78 12.25 2.14 -14.01
N VAL A 79 12.72 1.99 -12.77
CA VAL A 79 12.91 3.07 -11.80
C VAL A 79 14.34 3.08 -11.26
N GLY A 80 14.76 4.22 -10.75
CA GLY A 80 16.00 4.40 -9.99
C GLY A 80 15.77 4.95 -8.58
N PRO A 81 16.83 5.01 -7.76
CA PRO A 81 16.77 5.61 -6.43
C PRO A 81 16.23 7.05 -6.47
N GLY A 82 15.21 7.33 -5.66
CA GLY A 82 14.56 8.64 -5.54
C GLY A 82 13.31 8.80 -6.40
N ASP A 83 13.05 7.90 -7.35
CA ASP A 83 11.83 7.95 -8.16
C ASP A 83 10.60 7.72 -7.29
N THR A 84 9.58 8.58 -7.45
CA THR A 84 8.30 8.41 -6.76
C THR A 84 7.38 7.52 -7.60
N VAL A 85 7.05 6.36 -7.06
CA VAL A 85 6.24 5.31 -7.69
C VAL A 85 4.75 5.65 -7.63
N ALA A 86 4.29 6.07 -6.46
CA ALA A 86 2.88 6.39 -6.21
C ALA A 86 2.73 7.43 -5.10
N GLN A 87 1.62 8.17 -5.17
CA GLN A 87 1.12 9.06 -4.13
C GLN A 87 -0.20 8.51 -3.58
N ILE A 88 -0.37 8.55 -2.26
CA ILE A 88 -1.54 7.99 -1.59
C ILE A 88 -2.10 9.05 -0.62
N GLN A 89 -3.41 9.26 -0.64
CA GLN A 89 -4.10 10.16 0.29
C GLN A 89 -5.28 9.45 0.96
N GLY A 90 -5.49 9.72 2.24
CA GLY A 90 -6.58 9.12 3.01
C GLY A 90 -6.37 9.23 4.52
N LYS A 91 -7.13 8.46 5.30
CA LYS A 91 -6.99 8.43 6.76
C LYS A 91 -5.60 7.97 7.15
N LEU A 92 -4.88 8.78 7.93
CA LEU A 92 -3.49 8.51 8.28
C LEU A 92 -3.30 7.16 9.00
N GLN A 93 -4.26 6.75 9.84
CA GLN A 93 -4.24 5.42 10.47
C GLN A 93 -4.27 4.28 9.44
N ALA A 94 -5.11 4.39 8.41
CA ALA A 94 -5.21 3.37 7.36
C ALA A 94 -3.95 3.35 6.48
N LEU A 95 -3.38 4.53 6.18
CA LEU A 95 -2.12 4.61 5.43
C LEU A 95 -0.97 3.91 6.16
N LEU A 96 -0.82 4.16 7.47
CA LEU A 96 0.22 3.53 8.29
C LEU A 96 0.00 2.01 8.42
N ALA A 97 -1.22 1.59 8.68
CA ALA A 97 -1.55 0.17 8.82
C ALA A 97 -1.37 -0.63 7.51
N ALA A 98 -1.58 0.00 6.34
CA ALA A 98 -1.41 -0.67 5.05
C ALA A 98 0.06 -0.72 4.59
N GLU A 99 0.91 0.18 5.08
CA GLU A 99 2.25 0.45 4.55
C GLU A 99 3.08 -0.82 4.36
N ARG A 100 3.29 -1.57 5.46
CA ARG A 100 4.20 -2.73 5.46
C ARG A 100 3.72 -3.82 4.52
N THR A 101 2.41 -4.12 4.54
CA THR A 101 1.83 -5.13 3.67
C THR A 101 1.93 -4.73 2.19
N ALA A 102 1.60 -3.48 1.86
CA ALA A 102 1.68 -2.97 0.49
C ALA A 102 3.13 -2.97 -0.05
N LEU A 103 4.09 -2.52 0.76
CA LEU A 103 5.50 -2.50 0.39
C LEU A 103 6.07 -3.91 0.24
N ASN A 104 5.69 -4.86 1.10
CA ASN A 104 6.13 -6.26 0.99
C ASN A 104 5.70 -6.88 -0.35
N PHE A 105 4.47 -6.64 -0.80
CA PHE A 105 4.02 -7.09 -2.12
C PHE A 105 4.82 -6.43 -3.25
N LEU A 106 4.92 -5.10 -3.24
CA LEU A 106 5.64 -4.35 -4.28
C LEU A 106 7.10 -4.77 -4.39
N GLN A 107 7.81 -4.84 -3.27
CA GLN A 107 9.23 -5.23 -3.24
C GLN A 107 9.40 -6.67 -3.74
N ARG A 108 8.59 -7.62 -3.24
CA ARG A 108 8.69 -9.02 -3.65
C ARG A 108 8.41 -9.23 -5.14
N LEU A 109 7.44 -8.52 -5.69
CA LEU A 109 7.07 -8.65 -7.10
C LEU A 109 8.04 -7.91 -8.03
N SER A 110 8.61 -6.79 -7.58
CA SER A 110 9.55 -5.97 -8.35
C SER A 110 10.97 -6.58 -8.38
N GLY A 111 11.32 -7.41 -7.39
CA GLY A 111 12.62 -8.09 -7.29
C GLY A 111 13.50 -7.53 -6.20
#